data_AF-A0A7Y5VJN8-F1
#
_entry.id   AF-A0A7Y5VJN8-F1
#
_cell.length_a   1.000
_cell.length_b   1.000
_cell.length_c   1.000
_cell.angle_alpha   90.00
_cell.angle_beta   90.00
_cell.angle_gamma   90.00
#
_symmetry.space_group_name_H-M   'P 1'
#
loop_
_entity.id
_entity.type
_entity.pdbx_description
1 polymer ?
#
loop_
_entity_poly.entity_id
_entity_poly.type
_entity_poly.pdbx_seq_one_letter_code
_entity_poly.pdbx_strand_id
1 'polypeptide(L)'
;MRTYPALAFIVLTVSAASQTPTIRTGTQIVIVDVGVTDSRGNPIHDLKASDFTLTENGVAQSIARFEEHTAPSVTAPVKLGPSFTMDPGIF
;
A
#
# COMPACT_ATOMS: atom_id res chain seq x y z
N MET A 1 81.64 -26.40 10.72
CA MET A 1 80.80 -25.20 10.91
C MET A 1 80.27 -24.73 9.56
N ARG A 2 78.97 -24.93 9.30
CA ARG A 2 78.26 -24.33 8.16
C ARG A 2 76.91 -23.87 8.71
N THR A 3 76.72 -22.56 8.82
CA THR A 3 75.50 -21.91 9.29
C THR A 3 74.69 -21.45 8.07
N TYR A 4 73.38 -21.73 8.04
CA TYR A 4 72.45 -21.20 7.04
C TYR A 4 71.55 -20.15 7.70
N PRO A 5 71.32 -18.98 7.10
CA PRO A 5 70.32 -18.05 7.61
C PRO A 5 68.94 -18.56 7.19
N ALA A 6 68.08 -18.84 8.16
CA ALA A 6 66.68 -19.15 7.90
C ALA A 6 65.95 -17.85 7.48
N LEU A 7 65.54 -17.75 6.22
CA LEU A 7 64.59 -16.73 5.79
C LEU A 7 63.20 -17.07 6.34
N ALA A 8 62.71 -16.25 7.26
CA ALA A 8 61.32 -16.32 7.72
C ALA A 8 60.41 -15.68 6.67
N PHE A 9 59.60 -16.49 5.98
CA PHE A 9 58.50 -16.01 5.16
C PHE A 9 57.28 -15.72 6.05
N ILE A 10 56.91 -14.45 6.17
CA ILE A 10 55.64 -14.05 6.81
C ILE A 10 54.54 -14.13 5.75
N VAL A 11 53.56 -15.00 5.99
CA VAL A 11 52.32 -15.07 5.19
C VAL A 11 51.28 -14.19 5.88
N LEU A 12 50.91 -13.07 5.25
CA LEU A 12 49.83 -12.20 5.70
C LEU A 12 48.52 -12.68 5.05
N THR A 13 47.62 -13.26 5.83
CA THR A 13 46.27 -13.62 5.36
C THR A 13 45.36 -12.41 5.53
N VAL A 14 44.92 -11.81 4.41
CA VAL A 14 43.82 -10.84 4.41
C VAL A 14 42.51 -11.61 4.41
N SER A 15 41.75 -11.51 5.50
CA SER A 15 40.38 -12.01 5.60
C SER A 15 39.41 -11.02 4.93
N ALA A 16 38.84 -11.40 3.79
CA ALA A 16 37.78 -10.64 3.13
C ALA A 16 36.45 -10.84 3.89
N ALA A 17 35.88 -9.76 4.42
CA ALA A 17 34.55 -9.80 5.03
C ALA A 17 33.49 -10.04 3.94
N SER A 18 32.78 -11.17 4.02
CA SER A 18 31.68 -11.47 3.11
C SER A 18 30.46 -10.63 3.49
N GLN A 19 30.02 -9.73 2.61
CA GLN A 19 28.82 -8.93 2.82
C GLN A 19 27.57 -9.76 2.48
N THR A 20 26.69 -9.97 3.45
CA THR A 20 25.42 -10.66 3.25
C THR A 20 24.43 -9.76 2.49
N PRO A 21 23.89 -10.18 1.33
CA PRO A 21 22.89 -9.40 0.61
C PRO A 21 21.61 -9.23 1.44
N THR A 22 21.03 -8.03 1.44
CA THR A 22 19.71 -7.77 2.03
C THR A 22 18.65 -7.76 0.94
N ILE A 23 17.69 -8.69 1.02
CA ILE A 23 16.50 -8.71 0.16
C ILE A 23 15.43 -7.78 0.76
N ARG A 24 14.83 -6.92 -0.07
CA ARG A 24 13.68 -6.08 0.31
C ARG A 24 12.45 -6.55 -0.47
N THR A 25 11.31 -6.61 0.20
CA THR A 25 10.02 -6.92 -0.40
C THR A 25 8.97 -5.93 0.11
N GLY A 26 7.92 -5.70 -0.69
CA GLY A 26 6.83 -4.79 -0.37
C GLY A 26 5.58 -5.16 -1.16
N THR A 27 4.44 -4.65 -0.71
CA THR A 27 3.15 -4.79 -1.39
C THR A 27 2.40 -3.48 -1.29
N GLN A 28 1.73 -3.08 -2.36
CA GLN A 28 0.88 -1.90 -2.41
C GLN A 28 -0.58 -2.32 -2.26
N ILE A 29 -1.30 -1.69 -1.34
CA ILE A 29 -2.75 -1.84 -1.22
C ILE A 29 -3.42 -0.79 -2.09
N VAL A 30 -4.39 -1.22 -2.90
CA VAL A 30 -5.20 -0.36 -3.75
C VAL A 30 -6.65 -0.43 -3.26
N ILE A 31 -7.30 0.73 -3.13
CA ILE A 31 -8.70 0.85 -2.73
C ILE A 31 -9.56 0.87 -4.00
N VAL A 32 -10.63 0.08 -4.00
CA VAL A 32 -11.59 -0.01 -5.11
C VAL A 32 -12.99 0.20 -4.54
N ASP A 33 -13.67 1.26 -4.99
CA ASP A 33 -15.05 1.54 -4.62
C ASP A 33 -16.03 0.81 -5.55
N VAL A 34 -17.03 0.15 -4.97
CA VAL A 34 -18.07 -0.59 -5.70
C VAL A 34 -19.45 -0.23 -5.17
N GLY A 35 -20.39 0.06 -6.08
CA GLY A 35 -21.80 0.25 -5.77
C GLY A 35 -22.64 -0.92 -6.29
N VAL A 36 -23.51 -1.47 -5.44
CA VAL A 36 -24.40 -2.58 -5.81
C VAL A 36 -25.85 -2.16 -5.57
N THR A 37 -26.70 -2.32 -6.59
CA THR A 37 -28.11 -1.93 -6.55
C THR A 37 -29.03 -3.03 -7.08
N ASP A 38 -30.28 -3.03 -6.62
CA ASP A 38 -31.35 -3.83 -7.21
C ASP A 38 -31.81 -3.25 -8.57
N SER A 39 -32.71 -3.97 -9.25
CA SER A 39 -33.27 -3.54 -10.54
C SER A 39 -34.04 -2.20 -10.49
N ARG A 40 -34.40 -1.72 -9.30
CA ARG A 40 -35.10 -0.45 -9.07
C ARG A 40 -34.15 0.65 -8.60
N GLY A 41 -32.85 0.38 -8.52
CA GLY A 41 -31.82 1.33 -8.08
C GLY A 41 -31.65 1.43 -6.57
N ASN A 42 -32.27 0.55 -5.78
CA ASN A 42 -32.08 0.55 -4.32
C ASN A 42 -30.72 -0.08 -3.98
N PRO A 43 -29.90 0.53 -3.09
CA PRO A 43 -28.66 -0.09 -2.62
C PRO A 43 -28.92 -1.45 -1.97
N ILE A 44 -28.06 -2.42 -2.27
CA ILE A 44 -28.05 -3.72 -1.60
C ILE A 44 -27.02 -3.67 -0.47
N HIS A 45 -27.49 -3.89 0.75
CA HIS A 45 -26.70 -3.85 1.98
C HIS A 45 -26.26 -5.24 2.44
N ASP A 46 -25.37 -5.29 3.43
CA ASP A 46 -24.94 -6.51 4.14
C ASP A 46 -24.14 -7.51 3.29
N LEU A 47 -23.66 -7.10 2.11
CA LEU A 47 -22.79 -7.92 1.26
C LEU A 47 -21.48 -8.29 1.98
N LYS A 48 -20.93 -9.44 1.62
CA LYS A 48 -19.68 -9.97 2.15
C LYS A 48 -18.61 -9.98 1.06
N ALA A 49 -17.34 -9.93 1.46
CA ALA A 49 -16.22 -10.05 0.54
C ALA A 49 -16.30 -11.32 -0.36
N SER A 50 -16.90 -12.41 0.16
CA SER A 50 -17.12 -13.67 -0.58
C SER A 50 -18.11 -13.54 -1.75
N ASP A 51 -18.92 -12.48 -1.78
CA ASP A 51 -19.86 -12.22 -2.87
C ASP A 51 -19.17 -11.54 -4.06
N PHE A 52 -17.87 -11.23 -3.94
CA PHE A 52 -17.08 -10.56 -4.96
C PHE A 52 -15.91 -11.44 -5.43
N THR A 53 -15.55 -11.29 -6.70
CA THR A 53 -14.29 -11.81 -7.24
C THR A 53 -13.52 -10.63 -7.83
N LEU A 54 -12.32 -10.38 -7.30
CA LEU A 54 -11.42 -9.36 -7.84
C LEU A 54 -10.43 -10.03 -8.79
N THR A 55 -10.31 -9.49 -10.00
CA THR A 55 -9.31 -9.95 -10.98
C THR A 55 -8.55 -8.78 -11.56
N GLU A 56 -7.28 -8.97 -11.84
CA GLU A 56 -6.45 -8.06 -12.61
C GLU A 56 -5.87 -8.82 -13.81
N ASN A 57 -6.14 -8.34 -15.03
CA ASN A 57 -5.73 -9.01 -16.27
C ASN A 57 -6.12 -10.51 -16.34
N GLY A 58 -7.30 -10.84 -15.79
CA GLY A 58 -7.80 -12.22 -15.73
C GLY A 58 -7.20 -13.09 -14.62
N VAL A 59 -6.30 -12.55 -13.80
CA VAL A 59 -5.72 -13.24 -12.64
C VAL A 59 -6.47 -12.84 -11.37
N ALA A 60 -6.93 -13.82 -10.59
CA ALA A 60 -7.62 -13.55 -9.33
C ALA A 60 -6.69 -12.88 -8.31
N GLN A 61 -7.24 -11.87 -7.63
CA GLN A 61 -6.56 -11.09 -6.59
C GLN A 61 -7.21 -11.33 -5.23
N SER A 62 -6.42 -11.27 -4.17
CA SER A 62 -6.93 -11.39 -2.81
C SER A 62 -7.51 -10.07 -2.33
N ILE A 63 -8.73 -10.08 -1.80
CA ILE A 63 -9.33 -8.93 -1.12
C ILE A 63 -8.76 -8.90 0.31
N ALA A 64 -7.88 -7.93 0.60
CA ALA A 64 -7.22 -7.83 1.90
C ALA A 64 -8.11 -7.23 3.00
N ARG A 65 -9.01 -6.31 2.64
CA ARG A 65 -9.96 -5.65 3.55
C ARG A 65 -11.25 -5.35 2.79
N PHE A 66 -12.37 -5.42 3.49
CA PHE A 66 -13.69 -5.15 2.92
C PHE A 66 -14.51 -4.36 3.94
N GLU A 67 -15.10 -3.26 3.49
CA GLU A 67 -15.96 -2.39 4.30
C GLU A 67 -17.13 -1.91 3.44
N GLU A 68 -18.32 -1.87 4.03
CA GLU A 68 -19.48 -1.27 3.40
C GLU A 68 -19.54 0.23 3.74
N HIS A 69 -19.64 1.07 2.71
CA HIS A 69 -19.80 2.51 2.88
C HIS A 69 -21.23 2.92 2.53
N THR A 70 -21.94 3.50 3.49
CA THR A 70 -23.22 4.18 3.24
C THR A 70 -22.96 5.66 3.07
N ALA A 71 -23.36 6.24 1.94
CA ALA A 71 -23.37 7.69 1.80
C ALA A 71 -24.28 8.27 2.90
N PRO A 72 -23.87 9.34 3.61
CA PRO A 72 -24.80 10.01 4.50
C PRO A 72 -26.01 10.45 3.69
N SER A 73 -27.21 10.02 4.10
CA SER A 73 -28.45 10.57 3.55
C SER A 73 -28.37 12.09 3.68
N VAL A 74 -28.28 12.79 2.56
CA VAL A 74 -28.42 14.25 2.50
C VAL A 74 -29.91 14.55 2.70
N THR A 75 -30.44 14.25 3.89
CA THR A 75 -31.78 14.67 4.33
C THR A 75 -31.62 15.95 5.15
N ALA A 76 -31.05 16.96 4.52
CA ALA A 76 -31.31 18.35 4.83
C ALA A 76 -30.85 19.16 3.62
N PRO A 77 -31.65 20.12 3.12
CA PRO A 77 -31.03 21.21 2.39
C PRO A 77 -30.01 21.81 3.34
N VAL A 78 -28.72 21.70 3.00
CA VAL A 78 -27.72 22.58 3.59
C VAL A 78 -28.22 23.96 3.25
N LYS A 79 -28.80 24.65 4.25
CA LYS A 79 -29.07 26.08 4.12
C LYS A 79 -27.70 26.68 3.89
N LEU A 80 -27.43 27.04 2.63
CA LEU A 80 -26.27 27.85 2.28
C LEU A 80 -26.30 29.01 3.28
N GLY A 81 -25.29 29.08 4.14
CA GLY A 81 -25.04 30.31 4.87
C GLY A 81 -24.92 31.46 3.87
N PRO A 82 -25.07 32.71 4.31
CA PRO A 82 -24.82 33.84 3.42
C PRO A 82 -23.45 33.64 2.76
N SER A 83 -23.36 33.83 1.45
CA SER A 83 -22.09 33.82 0.74
C SER A 83 -21.09 34.66 1.53
N PHE A 84 -19.98 34.05 1.95
CA PHE A 84 -18.84 34.81 2.44
C PHE A 84 -18.28 35.59 1.24
N THR A 85 -18.73 36.82 1.05
CA THR A 85 -17.98 37.79 0.23
C THR A 85 -16.68 38.05 0.97
N MET A 86 -15.58 37.50 0.46
CA MET A 86 -14.25 37.91 0.89
C MET A 86 -14.01 39.34 0.41
N ASP A 87 -13.48 40.20 1.28
CA ASP A 87 -13.00 41.51 0.86
C ASP A 87 -11.89 41.31 -0.19
N PRO A 88 -11.96 42.00 -1.34
CA PRO A 88 -10.91 41.92 -2.34
C PRO A 88 -9.55 42.30 -1.72
N GLY A 89 -8.60 41.36 -1.67
CA GLY A 89 -7.21 41.66 -1.29
C GLY A 89 -6.64 40.93 -0.07
N ILE A 90 -7.33 39.95 0.51
CA ILE A 90 -6.72 39.03 1.49
C ILE A 90 -6.48 37.68 0.81
N PHE A 91 -5.21 37.40 0.48
CA PHE A 91 -4.67 36.05 0.27
C PHE A 91 -3.91 35.63 1.52
#